data_AF-A0AAJ1QEX0-F1
#
_entry.id   AF-A0AAJ1QEX0-F1
#
_cell.length_a   1.000
_cell.length_b   1.000
_cell.length_c   1.000
_cell.angle_alpha   90.00
_cell.angle_beta   90.00
_cell.angle_gamma   90.00
#
_symmetry.space_group_name_H-M   'P 1'
#
loop_
_entity.id
_entity.type
_entity.pdbx_description
1 polymer ?
#
loop_
_entity_poly.entity_id
_entity_poly.type
_entity_poly.pdbx_seq_one_letter_code
_entity_poly.pdbx_strand_id
1 'polypeptide(L)'
;MTIKNLFVIIIKLTGLFFIIETFTMFIPEQLNLLINFDTIFPEELRSQNILSFPYITLVLIFIILLLIYYIFIYKTEIIIRFLRIEKYFGDTKIENLTIPIQKYTQISIIIISIILFIFQFPVFINVITKYFGVIESFREGIFPELISSTITIMLSFVGIIFSDKFSKFFTK
;
A
#
# COMPACT_ATOMS: atom_id res chain seq x y z
N MET A 1 29.51 -0.72 3.68
CA MET A 1 28.14 -1.17 3.35
C MET A 1 27.88 -0.87 1.87
N THR A 2 27.29 -1.79 1.10
CA THR A 2 26.94 -1.55 -0.32
C THR A 2 25.58 -0.88 -0.42
N ILE A 3 25.35 -0.13 -1.50
CA ILE A 3 24.06 0.51 -1.77
C ILE A 3 22.93 -0.52 -1.82
N LYS A 4 23.19 -1.67 -2.44
CA LYS A 4 22.26 -2.80 -2.48
C LYS A 4 21.79 -3.20 -1.08
N ASN A 5 22.71 -3.32 -0.11
CA ASN A 5 22.35 -3.68 1.26
C ASN A 5 21.49 -2.61 1.94
N LEU A 6 21.72 -1.32 1.66
CA LEU A 6 20.88 -0.23 2.17
C LEU A 6 19.45 -0.34 1.64
N PHE A 7 19.29 -0.56 0.33
CA PHE A 7 17.97 -0.75 -0.27
C PHE A 7 17.27 -2.01 0.26
N VAL A 8 17.99 -3.12 0.47
CA VAL A 8 17.41 -4.31 1.11
C VAL A 8 16.83 -3.97 2.48
N ILE A 9 17.56 -3.20 3.30
CA ILE A 9 17.09 -2.79 4.63
C ILE A 9 15.86 -1.90 4.52
N ILE A 10 15.89 -0.89 3.64
CA ILE A 10 14.75 0.02 3.42
C ILE A 10 13.51 -0.78 3.01
N ILE A 11 13.61 -1.66 2.02
CA ILE A 11 12.47 -2.45 1.53
C ILE A 11 11.91 -3.35 2.64
N LYS A 12 12.78 -4.00 3.43
CA LYS A 12 12.35 -4.83 4.56
C LYS A 12 11.62 -4.01 5.63
N LEU A 13 12.14 -2.83 5.98
CA LEU A 13 11.49 -1.92 6.93
C LEU A 13 10.13 -1.45 6.41
N THR A 14 10.01 -1.11 5.12
CA THR A 14 8.73 -0.76 4.49
C THR A 14 7.72 -1.90 4.57
N GLY A 15 8.14 -3.13 4.25
CA GLY A 15 7.27 -4.31 4.35
C GLY A 15 6.82 -4.59 5.79
N LEU A 16 7.74 -4.48 6.76
CA LEU A 16 7.42 -4.65 8.17
C LEU A 16 6.44 -3.58 8.67
N PHE A 17 6.68 -2.33 8.30
CA PHE A 17 5.80 -1.21 8.65
C PHE A 17 4.38 -1.48 8.15
N PHE A 18 4.23 -1.89 6.88
CA PHE A 18 2.92 -2.19 6.31
C PHE A 18 2.18 -3.30 7.06
N ILE A 19 2.90 -4.37 7.44
CA ILE A 19 2.31 -5.46 8.22
C ILE A 19 1.80 -4.92 9.55
N ILE A 20 2.61 -4.13 10.27
CA ILE A 20 2.23 -3.54 11.56
C ILE A 20 0.99 -2.65 11.40
N GLU A 21 0.98 -1.75 10.42
CA GLU A 21 -0.14 -0.83 10.17
C GLU A 21 -1.44 -1.58 9.84
N THR A 22 -1.36 -2.62 9.00
CA THR A 22 -2.52 -3.45 8.69
C THR A 22 -3.05 -4.16 9.95
N PHE A 23 -2.16 -4.63 10.83
CA PHE A 23 -2.55 -5.25 12.09
C PHE A 23 -3.16 -4.25 13.09
N THR A 24 -2.69 -3.01 13.13
CA THR A 24 -3.15 -2.01 14.12
C THR A 24 -4.38 -1.22 13.67
N MET A 25 -4.58 -1.02 12.37
CA MET A 25 -5.72 -0.25 11.86
C MET A 25 -6.78 -1.15 11.22
N PHE A 26 -6.39 -2.00 10.27
CA PHE A 26 -7.37 -2.72 9.44
C PHE A 26 -8.02 -3.90 10.17
N ILE A 27 -7.24 -4.74 10.85
CA ILE A 27 -7.79 -5.91 11.55
C ILE A 27 -8.81 -5.54 12.64
N PRO A 28 -8.53 -4.59 13.56
CA PRO A 28 -9.50 -4.19 14.58
C PRO A 28 -10.80 -3.66 13.97
N GLU A 29 -10.70 -2.98 12.83
CA GLU A 29 -11.85 -2.41 12.14
C GLU A 29 -12.72 -3.46 11.46
N GLN A 30 -12.13 -4.48 10.83
CA GLN A 30 -12.90 -5.61 10.31
C GLN A 30 -13.54 -6.43 11.43
N LEU A 31 -12.86 -6.60 12.57
CA LEU A 31 -13.45 -7.22 13.75
C LEU A 31 -14.63 -6.39 14.28
N ASN A 32 -14.52 -5.07 14.29
CA ASN A 32 -15.61 -4.18 14.68
C ASN A 32 -16.84 -4.32 13.75
N LEU A 33 -16.61 -4.43 12.42
CA LEU A 33 -17.67 -4.67 11.44
C LEU A 33 -18.34 -6.04 11.61
N LEU A 34 -17.58 -7.07 12.02
CA LEU A 34 -18.11 -8.40 12.33
C LEU A 34 -18.94 -8.41 13.62
N ILE A 35 -18.44 -7.79 14.69
CA ILE A 35 -19.12 -7.76 15.99
C ILE A 35 -20.42 -6.94 15.90
N ASN A 36 -20.40 -5.83 15.16
CA ASN A 36 -21.55 -4.92 15.00
C ASN A 36 -22.32 -5.15 13.70
N PHE A 37 -22.22 -6.35 13.12
CA PHE A 37 -22.83 -6.66 11.83
C PHE A 37 -24.34 -6.37 11.80
N ASP A 38 -25.04 -6.74 12.87
CA ASP A 38 -26.49 -6.55 13.03
C ASP A 38 -26.93 -5.09 13.30
N THR A 39 -25.99 -4.16 13.44
CA THR A 39 -26.31 -2.75 13.66
C THR A 39 -25.93 -1.91 12.44
N ILE A 40 -24.88 -2.32 11.73
CA ILE A 40 -24.24 -1.54 10.68
C ILE A 40 -24.80 -1.88 9.28
N PHE A 41 -25.18 -3.14 9.03
CA PHE A 41 -25.65 -3.57 7.71
C PHE A 41 -27.19 -3.54 7.62
N PRO A 42 -27.81 -3.08 6.52
CA PRO A 42 -29.27 -3.10 6.34
C PRO A 42 -29.83 -4.54 6.34
N GLU A 43 -31.07 -4.71 6.84
CA GLU A 43 -31.74 -6.03 6.96
C GLU A 43 -31.83 -6.78 5.62
N GLU A 44 -31.96 -6.05 4.51
CA GLU A 44 -32.00 -6.60 3.14
C GLU A 44 -30.72 -7.36 2.78
N LEU A 45 -29.54 -6.89 3.19
CA LEU A 45 -28.27 -7.58 2.97
C LEU A 45 -28.08 -8.76 3.96
N ARG A 46 -28.63 -8.67 5.17
CA ARG A 46 -28.58 -9.75 6.17
C ARG A 46 -29.41 -10.95 5.72
N SER A 47 -30.61 -10.71 5.17
CA SER A 47 -31.52 -11.76 4.70
C SER A 47 -30.99 -12.55 3.49
N GLN A 48 -30.01 -11.99 2.75
CA GLN A 48 -29.37 -12.63 1.60
C GLN A 48 -28.12 -13.46 1.94
N ASN A 49 -27.81 -13.72 3.22
CA ASN A 49 -26.58 -14.43 3.64
C ASN A 49 -25.26 -13.76 3.15
N ILE A 50 -25.28 -12.43 2.94
CA ILE A 50 -24.09 -11.63 2.59
C ILE A 50 -23.15 -11.46 3.80
N LEU A 51 -23.47 -12.10 4.95
CA LEU A 51 -22.58 -12.37 6.09
C LEU A 51 -21.14 -12.75 5.70
N SER A 52 -20.96 -13.31 4.50
CA SER A 52 -19.68 -13.64 3.88
C SER A 52 -18.73 -12.46 3.66
N PHE A 53 -19.21 -11.21 3.50
CA PHE A 53 -18.37 -10.11 2.98
C PHE A 53 -17.22 -9.71 3.91
N PRO A 54 -17.41 -9.48 5.22
CA PRO A 54 -16.31 -9.19 6.15
C PRO A 54 -15.33 -10.36 6.33
N TYR A 55 -15.82 -11.60 6.22
CA TYR A 55 -14.97 -12.79 6.25
C TYR A 55 -14.11 -12.89 4.99
N ILE A 56 -14.69 -12.64 3.81
CA ILE A 56 -13.97 -12.63 2.54
C ILE A 56 -12.89 -11.55 2.56
N THR A 57 -13.20 -10.33 3.02
CA THR A 57 -12.21 -9.24 3.10
C THR A 57 -11.06 -9.59 4.06
N LEU A 58 -11.33 -10.21 5.21
CA LEU A 58 -10.28 -10.70 6.12
C LEU A 58 -9.39 -11.77 5.49
N VAL A 59 -9.97 -12.76 4.80
CA VAL A 59 -9.19 -13.81 4.12
C VAL A 59 -8.31 -13.20 3.03
N LEU A 60 -8.86 -12.26 2.26
CA LEU A 60 -8.15 -11.58 1.17
C LEU A 60 -7.01 -10.72 1.72
N ILE A 61 -7.21 -10.01 2.84
CA ILE A 61 -6.16 -9.26 3.52
C ILE A 61 -5.05 -10.19 4.02
N PHE A 62 -5.41 -11.35 4.55
CA PHE A 62 -4.43 -12.32 5.04
C PHE A 62 -3.54 -12.84 3.91
N ILE A 63 -4.14 -13.12 2.75
CA ILE A 63 -3.40 -13.48 1.53
C ILE A 63 -2.47 -12.34 1.10
N ILE A 64 -2.94 -11.09 1.11
CA ILE A 64 -2.13 -9.91 0.77
C ILE A 64 -0.95 -9.75 1.75
N LEU A 65 -1.19 -9.93 3.05
CA LEU A 65 -0.14 -9.85 4.08
C LEU A 65 0.91 -10.94 3.89
N LEU A 66 0.50 -12.17 3.58
CA LEU A 66 1.43 -13.25 3.26
C LEU A 66 2.26 -12.93 2.01
N LEU A 67 1.64 -12.37 0.97
CA LEU A 67 2.36 -11.91 -0.22
C LEU A 67 3.37 -10.82 0.11
N ILE A 68 3.00 -9.84 0.93
CA ILE A 68 3.91 -8.75 1.31
C ILE A 68 5.05 -9.25 2.19
N TYR A 69 4.75 -10.10 3.17
CA TYR A 69 5.78 -10.78 3.95
C TYR A 69 6.75 -11.55 3.03
N TYR A 70 6.21 -12.33 2.10
CA TYR A 70 7.01 -13.12 1.17
C TYR A 70 7.87 -12.23 0.27
N ILE A 71 7.31 -11.17 -0.33
CA ILE A 71 8.01 -10.35 -1.33
C ILE A 71 8.96 -9.34 -0.67
N PHE A 72 8.55 -8.66 0.41
CA PHE A 72 9.33 -7.58 1.01
C PHE A 72 10.35 -8.09 2.03
N ILE A 73 9.98 -9.10 2.84
CA ILE A 73 10.82 -9.59 3.94
C ILE A 73 11.64 -10.81 3.54
N TYR A 74 11.00 -11.84 2.97
CA TYR A 74 11.66 -13.10 2.65
C TYR A 74 12.42 -13.08 1.30
N LYS A 75 11.77 -12.58 0.24
CA LYS A 75 12.29 -12.51 -1.14
C LYS A 75 12.44 -11.09 -1.65
N THR A 76 13.06 -10.22 -0.84
CA THR A 76 13.36 -8.82 -1.16
C THR A 76 14.10 -8.65 -2.50
N GLU A 77 14.84 -9.67 -2.94
CA GLU A 77 15.50 -9.76 -4.24
C GLU A 77 14.55 -9.52 -5.42
N ILE A 78 13.28 -9.92 -5.31
CA ILE A 78 12.26 -9.70 -6.35
C ILE A 78 12.07 -8.20 -6.58
N ILE A 79 11.93 -7.42 -5.51
CA ILE A 79 11.79 -5.97 -5.58
C ILE A 79 13.09 -5.33 -6.06
N ILE A 80 14.24 -5.79 -5.59
CA ILE A 80 15.56 -5.29 -6.01
C ILE A 80 15.75 -5.45 -7.53
N ARG A 81 15.37 -6.60 -8.08
CA ARG A 81 15.41 -6.87 -9.53
C ARG A 81 14.38 -6.06 -10.30
N PHE A 82 13.16 -5.95 -9.77
CA PHE A 82 12.10 -5.15 -10.39
C PHE A 82 12.49 -3.67 -10.51
N LEU A 83 13.03 -3.10 -9.43
CA LEU A 83 13.55 -1.73 -9.39
C LEU A 83 14.90 -1.57 -10.13
N ARG A 84 15.45 -2.66 -10.67
CA ARG A 84 16.73 -2.70 -11.40
C ARG A 84 17.91 -2.09 -10.63
N ILE A 85 17.87 -2.13 -9.30
CA ILE A 85 18.88 -1.52 -8.41
C ILE A 85 20.28 -2.07 -8.74
N GLU A 86 20.38 -3.36 -9.07
CA GLU A 86 21.63 -4.01 -9.48
C GLU A 86 22.23 -3.41 -10.76
N LYS A 87 21.38 -3.04 -11.73
CA LYS A 87 21.82 -2.44 -13.00
C LYS A 87 22.26 -0.98 -12.83
N TYR A 88 21.69 -0.27 -11.87
CA TYR A 88 21.99 1.14 -11.64
C TYR A 88 23.13 1.38 -10.66
N PHE A 89 23.32 0.49 -9.68
CA PHE A 89 24.27 0.68 -8.58
C PHE A 89 25.31 -0.42 -8.47
N GLY A 90 25.09 -1.62 -9.00
CA GLY A 90 26.04 -2.74 -8.82
C GLY A 90 26.47 -2.93 -7.36
N ASP A 91 27.74 -3.31 -7.16
CA ASP A 91 28.37 -3.41 -5.83
C ASP A 91 29.10 -2.12 -5.41
N THR A 92 28.62 -0.96 -5.87
CA THR A 92 29.23 0.31 -5.47
C THR A 92 29.19 0.47 -3.94
N LYS A 93 30.38 0.73 -3.39
CA LYS A 93 30.52 1.16 -1.99
C LYS A 93 29.99 2.58 -1.88
N ILE A 94 29.33 2.87 -0.76
CA ILE A 94 28.69 4.17 -0.48
C ILE A 94 29.68 5.36 -0.62
N GLU A 95 30.98 5.12 -0.46
CA GLU A 95 32.04 6.13 -0.56
C GLU A 95 32.28 6.69 -1.97
N ASN A 96 31.81 6.03 -3.05
CA ASN A 96 32.10 6.42 -4.44
C ASN A 96 30.84 6.81 -5.26
N LEU A 97 29.80 7.35 -4.61
CA LEU A 97 28.59 7.78 -5.32
C LEU A 97 28.81 9.08 -6.11
N THR A 98 28.83 8.97 -7.43
CA THR A 98 28.38 10.04 -8.34
C THR A 98 27.13 9.57 -9.08
N ILE A 99 26.04 9.35 -8.34
CA ILE A 99 24.74 9.10 -8.96
C ILE A 99 24.26 10.44 -9.55
N PRO A 100 23.85 10.49 -10.83
CA PRO A 100 23.20 11.67 -11.37
C PRO A 100 21.97 12.02 -10.54
N ILE A 101 21.85 13.27 -10.10
CA ILE A 101 20.76 13.75 -9.23
C ILE A 101 19.38 13.32 -9.75
N GLN A 102 19.19 13.33 -11.07
CA GLN A 102 17.98 12.88 -11.76
C GLN A 102 17.58 11.43 -11.41
N LYS A 103 18.53 10.50 -11.40
CA LYS A 103 18.23 9.09 -11.06
C LYS A 103 17.89 8.94 -9.58
N TYR A 104 18.54 9.70 -8.71
CA TYR A 104 18.22 9.71 -7.28
C TYR A 104 16.80 10.24 -7.03
N THR A 105 16.43 11.33 -7.71
CA THR A 105 15.09 11.90 -7.66
C THR A 105 14.04 10.91 -8.17
N GLN A 106 14.31 10.23 -9.28
CA GLN A 106 13.41 9.20 -9.81
C GLN A 106 13.15 8.07 -8.81
N ILE A 107 14.21 7.51 -8.21
CA ILE A 107 14.07 6.40 -7.27
C ILE A 107 13.30 6.86 -6.03
N SER A 108 13.58 8.07 -5.53
CA SER A 108 12.86 8.66 -4.41
C SER A 108 11.36 8.79 -4.71
N ILE A 109 10.99 9.28 -5.90
CA ILE A 109 9.59 9.39 -6.33
C ILE A 109 8.91 8.02 -6.39
N ILE A 110 9.58 7.01 -6.94
CA ILE A 110 9.05 5.64 -7.01
C ILE A 110 8.81 5.09 -5.61
N ILE A 111 9.79 5.24 -4.70
CA ILE A 111 9.68 4.74 -3.32
C ILE A 111 8.52 5.42 -2.58
N ILE A 112 8.44 6.74 -2.63
CA ILE A 112 7.35 7.49 -1.98
C ILE A 112 5.99 7.07 -2.56
N SER A 113 5.91 6.90 -3.87
CA SER A 113 4.66 6.49 -4.53
C SER A 113 4.24 5.06 -4.15
N ILE A 114 5.20 4.14 -4.04
CA ILE A 114 4.95 2.77 -3.56
C ILE A 114 4.49 2.82 -2.09
N ILE A 115 5.13 3.63 -1.25
CA ILE A 115 4.72 3.81 0.15
C ILE A 115 3.28 4.34 0.22
N LEU A 116 2.97 5.43 -0.49
CA LEU A 116 1.62 5.99 -0.53
C LEU A 116 0.57 4.98 -1.00
N PHE A 117 0.89 4.21 -2.05
CA PHE A 117 0.01 3.15 -2.53
C PHE A 117 -0.23 2.10 -1.46
N ILE A 118 0.85 1.61 -0.85
CA ILE A 118 0.83 0.59 0.19
C ILE A 118 -0.04 1.04 1.36
N PHE A 119 0.15 2.26 1.87
CA PHE A 119 -0.62 2.76 3.02
C PHE A 119 -2.09 3.00 2.68
N GLN A 120 -2.37 3.56 1.50
CA GLN A 120 -3.72 3.96 1.18
C GLN A 120 -4.58 2.80 0.66
N PHE A 121 -3.97 1.76 0.12
CA PHE A 121 -4.73 0.64 -0.47
C PHE A 121 -5.62 -0.09 0.55
N PRO A 122 -5.16 -0.47 1.76
CA PRO A 122 -6.03 -1.04 2.79
C PRO A 122 -7.15 -0.10 3.21
N VAL A 123 -6.84 1.20 3.39
CA VAL A 123 -7.82 2.23 3.75
C VAL A 123 -8.91 2.30 2.69
N PHE A 124 -8.54 2.36 1.41
CA PHE A 124 -9.47 2.37 0.30
C PHE A 124 -10.37 1.14 0.25
N ILE A 125 -9.81 -0.07 0.42
CA ILE A 125 -10.60 -1.30 0.45
C ILE A 125 -11.63 -1.27 1.60
N ASN A 126 -11.20 -0.84 2.78
CA ASN A 126 -12.09 -0.72 3.94
C ASN A 126 -13.21 0.31 3.71
N VAL A 127 -12.86 1.49 3.19
CA VAL A 127 -13.81 2.57 2.95
C VAL A 127 -14.81 2.22 1.84
N ILE A 128 -14.37 1.57 0.76
CA ILE A 128 -15.28 1.02 -0.27
C ILE A 128 -16.23 -0.01 0.34
N THR A 129 -15.69 -0.92 1.13
CA THR A 129 -16.46 -1.98 1.79
C THR A 129 -17.59 -1.38 2.62
N LYS A 130 -17.29 -0.34 3.40
CA LYS A 130 -18.30 0.37 4.18
C LYS A 130 -19.26 1.18 3.31
N TYR A 131 -18.76 1.88 2.30
CA TYR A 131 -19.60 2.73 1.46
C TYR A 131 -20.71 1.92 0.78
N PHE A 132 -20.40 0.73 0.26
CA PHE A 132 -21.39 -0.14 -0.37
C PHE A 132 -22.16 -1.03 0.61
N GLY A 133 -21.59 -1.34 1.79
CA GLY A 133 -22.17 -2.27 2.75
C GLY A 133 -23.08 -1.65 3.83
N VAL A 134 -23.01 -0.34 4.07
CA VAL A 134 -23.65 0.29 5.23
C VAL A 134 -24.92 1.06 4.83
N ILE A 135 -25.87 1.18 5.77
CA ILE A 135 -27.09 1.99 5.69
C ILE A 135 -26.75 3.45 5.33
N GLU A 136 -27.59 4.12 4.52
CA GLU A 136 -27.32 5.46 3.97
C GLU A 136 -26.91 6.51 5.01
N SER A 137 -27.47 6.46 6.23
CA SER A 137 -27.15 7.38 7.33
C SER A 137 -25.68 7.38 7.76
N PHE A 138 -24.95 6.29 7.50
CA PHE A 138 -23.52 6.21 7.80
C PHE A 138 -22.63 6.57 6.60
N ARG A 139 -23.18 6.71 5.37
CA ARG A 139 -22.38 6.99 4.16
C ARG A 139 -21.82 8.40 4.11
N GLU A 140 -22.51 9.38 4.69
CA GLU A 140 -22.13 10.80 4.60
C GLU A 140 -20.74 11.08 5.21
N GLY A 141 -20.36 10.38 6.29
CA GLY A 141 -19.03 10.48 6.89
C GLY A 141 -17.93 9.72 6.14
N ILE A 142 -18.30 8.74 5.33
CA ILE A 142 -17.39 7.81 4.62
C ILE A 142 -16.97 8.38 3.26
N PHE A 143 -17.86 9.16 2.63
CA PHE A 143 -17.65 9.66 1.27
C PHE A 143 -16.39 10.54 1.09
N PRO A 144 -16.04 11.48 2.01
CA PRO A 144 -14.81 12.26 1.89
C PRO A 144 -13.55 11.38 1.99
N GLU A 145 -13.59 10.36 2.84
CA GLU A 145 -12.49 9.40 3.02
C GLU A 145 -12.31 8.51 1.78
N LEU A 146 -13.42 8.17 1.11
CA LEU A 146 -13.40 7.42 -0.15
C LEU A 146 -12.72 8.22 -1.27
N ILE A 147 -13.08 9.50 -1.39
CA ILE A 147 -12.47 10.39 -2.38
C ILE A 147 -10.98 10.55 -2.10
N SER A 148 -10.61 10.86 -0.85
CA SER A 148 -9.22 11.07 -0.44
C SER A 148 -8.35 9.83 -0.73
N SER A 149 -8.85 8.65 -0.36
CA SER A 149 -8.15 7.38 -0.59
C SER A 149 -8.01 7.04 -2.08
N THR A 150 -9.06 7.28 -2.87
CA THR A 150 -9.03 7.09 -4.33
C THR A 150 -8.01 8.01 -4.99
N ILE A 151 -8.03 9.31 -4.66
CA ILE A 151 -7.11 10.30 -5.23
C ILE A 151 -5.66 9.93 -4.88
N THR A 152 -5.40 9.54 -3.64
CA THR A 152 -4.06 9.19 -3.18
C THR A 152 -3.53 7.94 -3.87
N ILE A 153 -4.36 6.92 -4.09
CA ILE A 153 -3.98 5.75 -4.90
C ILE A 153 -3.69 6.15 -6.35
N MET A 154 -4.52 7.00 -6.96
CA MET A 154 -4.28 7.48 -8.32
C MET A 154 -2.97 8.27 -8.42
N LEU A 155 -2.70 9.18 -7.49
CA LEU A 155 -1.44 9.92 -7.42
C LEU A 155 -0.25 8.99 -7.26
N SER A 156 -0.39 7.91 -6.50
CA SER A 156 0.63 6.88 -6.35
C SER A 156 0.93 6.18 -7.68
N PHE A 157 -0.11 5.77 -8.42
CA PHE A 157 0.08 5.21 -9.76
C PHE A 157 0.72 6.19 -10.74
N VAL A 158 0.27 7.45 -10.73
CA VAL A 158 0.85 8.52 -11.55
C VAL A 158 2.32 8.72 -11.22
N GLY A 159 2.68 8.74 -9.93
CA GLY A 159 4.06 8.85 -9.47
C GLY A 159 4.94 7.68 -9.91
N ILE A 160 4.42 6.44 -9.89
CA ILE A 160 5.13 5.25 -10.37
C ILE A 160 5.31 5.29 -11.90
N ILE A 161 4.24 5.53 -12.66
CA ILE A 161 4.24 5.47 -14.13
C ILE A 161 5.05 6.62 -14.73
N PHE A 162 4.93 7.82 -14.17
CA PHE A 162 5.55 9.02 -14.71
C PHE A 162 6.81 9.46 -13.95
N SER A 163 7.40 8.58 -13.14
CA SER A 163 8.62 8.89 -12.35
C SER A 163 9.76 9.45 -13.21
N ASP A 164 9.91 8.95 -14.44
CA ASP A 164 10.91 9.41 -15.41
C ASP A 164 10.69 10.85 -15.88
N LYS A 165 9.43 11.26 -16.02
CA LYS A 165 9.07 12.62 -16.44
C LYS A 165 9.21 13.58 -15.28
N PHE A 166 8.74 13.19 -14.10
CA PHE A 166 8.88 14.00 -12.88
C PHE A 166 10.35 14.20 -12.52
N SER A 167 11.18 13.15 -12.58
CA SER A 167 12.60 13.28 -12.27
C SER A 167 13.30 14.27 -13.20
N LYS A 168 13.03 14.22 -14.51
CA LYS A 168 13.53 15.19 -15.51
C LYS A 168 13.08 16.61 -15.23
N PHE A 169 11.86 16.78 -14.76
CA PHE A 169 11.29 18.10 -14.47
C PHE A 169 11.92 18.72 -13.22
N PHE A 170 12.09 17.94 -12.15
CA PHE A 170 12.64 18.43 -10.87
C PHE A 170 14.15 18.66 -10.88
N THR A 171 14.88 18.08 -11.83
CA THR A 171 16.34 18.24 -11.94
C THR A 171 16.77 19.07 -13.15
N LYS A 172 15.82 19.77 -13.76
CA LYS A 172 16.06 20.80 -14.77
C LYS A 172 16.25 22.14 -14.08
#